data_AF-A0A931Q1W6-F1
#
_entry.id   AF-A0A931Q1W6-F1
#
_cell.length_a   1.000
_cell.length_b   1.000
_cell.length_c   1.000
_cell.angle_alpha   90.00
_cell.angle_beta   90.00
_cell.angle_gamma   90.00
#
_symmetry.space_group_name_H-M   'P 1'
#
loop_
_entity.id
_entity.type
_entity.pdbx_description
1 polymer ?
#
loop_
_entity_poly.entity_id
_entity_poly.type
_entity_poly.pdbx_seq_one_letter_code
_entity_poly.pdbx_strand_id
1 'polypeptide(L)'
;VDIGVRVEIPASVFLHLTSITYEPKLIFHSKKFDDQVRTFCVNPYGEVVKEYLKGLWTVNGHSYADRKTGNTNFALLVSTVFTEPFDEPISYGRYIARLANFIGKGVIVQRLGDLQAGRRSTPERIAKGRVQPTLKDATPGDLSFVIPYRYLSDIMEMIDALDKIAPGVNSKHTLLYGVEVKFYSMQLTLTRNLETEVKNLFAVGDGAGVSRGLIQASASGVMAAREIAKRLAL
;
A
#
# COMPACT_ATOMS: atom_id res chain seq x y z
N VAL A 1 -10.17 -5.17 4.14
CA VAL A 1 -8.74 -5.44 3.81
C VAL A 1 -8.36 -4.59 2.63
N ASP A 2 -7.12 -4.12 2.57
CA ASP A 2 -6.62 -3.42 1.37
C ASP A 2 -5.66 -4.31 0.60
N ILE A 3 -5.86 -4.38 -0.71
CA ILE A 3 -5.02 -5.14 -1.64
C ILE A 3 -4.65 -4.25 -2.81
N GLY A 4 -3.40 -4.34 -3.24
CA GLY A 4 -3.00 -3.81 -4.53
C GLY A 4 -1.51 -3.96 -4.81
N VAL A 5 -0.91 -2.91 -5.34
CA VAL A 5 0.46 -2.93 -5.87
C VAL A 5 1.25 -1.74 -5.37
N ARG A 6 2.57 -1.92 -5.27
CA ARG A 6 3.50 -0.80 -5.27
C ARG A 6 3.76 -0.38 -6.71
N VAL A 7 3.68 0.91 -6.98
CA VAL A 7 4.02 1.53 -8.25
C VAL A 7 5.38 2.20 -8.09
N GLU A 8 6.28 2.00 -9.05
CA GLU A 8 7.56 2.71 -9.13
C GLU A 8 7.71 3.37 -10.51
N ILE A 9 8.01 4.67 -10.47
CA ILE A 9 8.12 5.56 -11.63
C ILE A 9 9.31 6.51 -11.47
N PRO A 10 9.82 7.15 -12.54
CA PRO A 10 10.83 8.19 -12.41
C PRO A 10 10.30 9.31 -11.51
N ALA A 11 11.13 9.81 -10.60
CA ALA A 11 10.71 10.81 -9.61
C ALA A 11 10.14 12.07 -10.27
N SER A 12 10.67 12.46 -11.43
CA SER A 12 10.23 13.62 -12.22
C SER A 12 8.76 13.57 -12.63
N VAL A 13 8.17 12.37 -12.79
CA VAL A 13 6.76 12.21 -13.21
C VAL A 13 5.79 12.66 -12.11
N PHE A 14 6.16 12.47 -10.84
CA PHE A 14 5.32 12.80 -9.69
C PHE A 14 5.80 14.04 -8.92
N LEU A 15 6.88 14.68 -9.41
CA LEU A 15 7.59 15.73 -8.68
C LEU A 15 6.70 16.96 -8.42
N HIS A 16 5.91 17.39 -9.41
CA HIS A 16 5.04 18.55 -9.25
C HIS A 16 3.99 18.34 -8.14
N LEU A 17 3.48 17.12 -7.97
CA LEU A 17 2.58 16.79 -6.85
C LEU A 17 3.32 16.73 -5.52
N THR A 18 4.45 16.00 -5.49
CA THR A 18 5.22 15.75 -4.26
C THR A 18 5.93 16.99 -3.71
N SER A 19 6.18 17.99 -4.57
CA SER A 19 6.70 19.29 -4.18
C SER A 19 5.68 20.18 -3.46
N ILE A 20 4.38 19.96 -3.70
CA ILE A 20 3.27 20.67 -3.05
C ILE A 20 2.92 19.99 -1.72
N THR A 21 2.79 18.66 -1.76
CA THR A 21 2.53 17.84 -0.59
C THR A 21 3.39 16.59 -0.66
N TYR A 22 4.23 16.36 0.36
CA TYR A 22 5.20 15.26 0.36
C TYR A 22 4.56 13.90 0.06
N GLU A 23 3.36 13.69 0.60
CA GLU A 23 2.59 12.46 0.42
C GLU A 23 1.18 12.77 -0.13
N PRO A 24 1.00 12.92 -1.46
CA PRO A 24 -0.31 13.16 -2.05
C PRO A 24 -1.27 12.01 -1.73
N LYS A 25 -2.38 12.32 -1.04
CA LYS A 25 -3.47 11.39 -0.74
C LYS A 25 -4.57 11.55 -1.77
N LEU A 26 -4.54 10.70 -2.79
CA LEU A 26 -5.45 10.74 -3.92
C LEU A 26 -6.41 9.56 -3.81
N ILE A 27 -7.68 9.82 -4.08
CA ILE A 27 -8.76 8.83 -4.04
C ILE A 27 -9.44 8.84 -5.41
N PHE A 28 -9.73 7.64 -5.91
CA PHE A 28 -10.47 7.39 -7.12
C PHE A 28 -11.52 6.33 -6.85
N HIS A 29 -12.69 6.46 -7.46
CA HIS A 29 -13.73 5.44 -7.43
C HIS A 29 -13.76 4.77 -8.80
N SER A 30 -13.55 3.44 -8.81
CA SER A 30 -13.58 2.67 -10.05
C SER A 30 -14.93 2.83 -10.74
N LYS A 31 -14.90 3.03 -12.05
CA LYS A 31 -16.11 3.09 -12.87
C LYS A 31 -16.76 1.72 -13.00
N LYS A 32 -15.97 0.65 -12.97
CA LYS A 32 -16.44 -0.70 -13.22
C LYS A 32 -17.04 -1.35 -11.98
N PHE A 33 -16.38 -1.20 -10.84
CA PHE A 33 -16.76 -1.91 -9.61
C PHE A 33 -17.19 -0.98 -8.46
N ASP A 34 -17.12 0.34 -8.65
CA ASP A 34 -17.40 1.36 -7.63
C ASP A 34 -16.52 1.22 -6.37
N ASP A 35 -15.37 0.55 -6.51
CA ASP A 35 -14.42 0.39 -5.43
C ASP A 35 -13.56 1.64 -5.26
N GLN A 36 -13.28 1.97 -4.01
CA GLN A 36 -12.35 3.04 -3.67
C GLN A 36 -10.90 2.57 -3.84
N VAL A 37 -10.17 3.22 -4.74
CA VAL A 37 -8.73 3.08 -4.93
C VAL A 37 -8.03 4.32 -4.40
N ARG A 38 -6.94 4.15 -3.65
CA ARG A 38 -6.21 5.27 -3.06
C ARG A 38 -4.70 5.13 -3.20
N THR A 39 -4.01 6.26 -3.31
CA THR A 39 -2.57 6.30 -3.06
C THR A 39 -2.28 6.09 -1.59
N PHE A 40 -1.17 5.42 -1.29
CA PHE A 40 -0.72 5.21 0.07
C PHE A 40 0.79 5.12 0.16
N CYS A 41 1.35 5.70 1.23
CA CYS A 41 2.78 5.67 1.52
C CYS A 41 3.58 6.14 0.29
N VAL A 42 3.31 7.36 -0.19
CA VAL A 42 4.10 7.96 -1.28
C VAL A 42 5.49 8.28 -0.75
N ASN A 43 6.52 7.79 -1.44
CA ASN A 43 7.92 7.93 -1.11
C ASN A 43 8.66 8.58 -2.28
N PRO A 44 8.72 9.91 -2.34
CA PRO A 44 9.50 10.64 -3.33
C PRO A 44 10.98 10.28 -3.20
N TYR A 45 11.65 10.05 -4.33
CA TYR A 45 13.08 9.68 -4.37
C TYR A 45 13.43 8.46 -3.50
N GLY A 46 12.46 7.57 -3.28
CA GLY A 46 12.54 6.46 -2.34
C GLY A 46 12.86 5.12 -2.99
N GLU A 47 12.72 4.06 -2.20
CA GLU A 47 12.94 2.66 -2.58
C GLU A 47 11.71 1.81 -2.26
N VAL A 48 11.36 0.94 -3.19
CA VAL A 48 10.49 -0.21 -2.94
C VAL A 48 11.27 -1.23 -2.08
N VAL A 49 10.62 -1.79 -1.06
CA VAL A 49 11.20 -2.79 -0.15
C VAL A 49 10.28 -3.98 0.05
N LYS A 50 10.87 -5.10 0.47
CA LYS A 50 10.12 -6.24 0.99
C LYS A 50 9.84 -6.07 2.47
N GLU A 51 8.65 -6.48 2.87
CA GLU A 51 8.21 -6.55 4.25
C GLU A 51 7.90 -8.01 4.58
N TYR A 52 8.41 -8.51 5.71
CA TYR A 52 8.12 -9.88 6.16
C TYR A 52 7.10 -9.85 7.29
N LEU A 53 5.89 -10.34 7.00
CA LEU A 53 4.80 -10.33 7.95
C LEU A 53 4.21 -11.72 8.14
N LYS A 54 4.44 -12.31 9.33
CA LYS A 54 3.82 -13.57 9.77
C LYS A 54 3.94 -14.70 8.72
N GLY A 55 5.16 -14.91 8.22
CA GLY A 55 5.46 -15.97 7.25
C GLY A 55 5.31 -15.58 5.77
N LEU A 56 5.02 -14.32 5.47
CA LEU A 56 4.73 -13.85 4.11
C LEU A 56 5.60 -12.65 3.75
N TRP A 57 6.10 -12.65 2.51
CA TRP A 57 6.70 -11.48 1.91
C TRP A 57 5.62 -10.62 1.25
N THR A 58 5.48 -9.39 1.71
CA THR A 58 4.68 -8.34 1.06
C THR A 58 5.61 -7.26 0.52
N VAL A 59 5.07 -6.33 -0.26
CA VAL A 59 5.81 -5.15 -0.72
C VAL A 59 5.39 -3.91 0.09
N ASN A 60 6.35 -3.00 0.26
CA ASN A 60 6.16 -1.69 0.86
C ASN A 60 7.16 -0.71 0.22
N GLY A 61 7.36 0.46 0.80
CA GLY A 61 8.40 1.39 0.35
C GLY A 61 8.74 2.43 1.41
N HIS A 62 9.86 3.09 1.19
CA HIS A 62 10.39 4.09 2.11
C HIS A 62 11.27 5.10 1.37
N SER A 63 11.64 6.19 2.04
CA SER A 63 12.67 7.12 1.60
C SER A 63 13.70 7.29 2.71
N TYR A 64 14.96 7.49 2.35
CA TYR A 64 16.01 7.87 3.29
C TYR A 64 16.07 9.39 3.43
N ALA A 65 16.55 9.87 4.57
CA ALA A 65 16.74 11.31 4.78
C ALA A 65 17.96 11.86 4.01
N ASP A 66 19.00 11.03 3.88
CA ASP A 66 20.33 11.37 3.36
C ASP A 66 20.62 10.77 1.98
N ARG A 67 19.79 9.81 1.52
CA ARG A 67 19.92 9.16 0.21
C ARG A 67 18.66 9.35 -0.64
N LYS A 68 18.87 9.64 -1.92
CA LYS A 68 17.80 9.77 -2.92
C LYS A 68 18.06 8.83 -4.10
N THR A 69 17.02 8.15 -4.54
CA THR A 69 17.02 7.39 -5.79
C THR A 69 16.56 8.27 -6.95
N GLY A 70 16.54 7.73 -8.18
CA GLY A 70 15.90 8.40 -9.33
C GLY A 70 14.38 8.22 -9.40
N ASN A 71 13.77 7.52 -8.45
CA ASN A 71 12.40 7.02 -8.55
C ASN A 71 11.51 7.51 -7.41
N THR A 72 10.23 7.70 -7.70
CA THR A 72 9.17 7.81 -6.70
C THR A 72 8.40 6.51 -6.68
N ASN A 73 8.08 6.02 -5.49
CA ASN A 73 7.21 4.86 -5.34
C ASN A 73 6.02 5.15 -4.41
N PHE A 74 4.90 4.50 -4.66
CA PHE A 74 3.69 4.61 -3.85
C PHE A 74 2.85 3.36 -4.01
N ALA A 75 2.01 3.04 -3.04
CA ALA A 75 1.03 1.97 -3.18
C ALA A 75 -0.26 2.49 -3.82
N LEU A 76 -0.86 1.68 -4.69
CA LEU A 76 -2.26 1.78 -5.06
C LEU A 76 -3.00 0.66 -4.36
N LEU A 77 -3.90 1.04 -3.45
CA LEU A 77 -4.65 0.11 -2.63
C LEU A 77 -6.13 0.26 -2.94
N VAL A 78 -6.76 -0.88 -3.20
CA VAL A 78 -8.22 -0.99 -3.31
C VAL A 78 -8.74 -1.44 -1.96
N SER A 79 -9.72 -0.70 -1.43
CA SER A 79 -10.33 -0.99 -0.14
C SER A 79 -11.57 -1.86 -0.31
N THR A 80 -11.55 -3.06 0.27
CA THR A 80 -12.70 -3.97 0.26
C THR A 80 -13.22 -4.20 1.67
N VAL A 81 -14.51 -3.94 1.82
CA VAL A 81 -15.32 -4.30 2.99
C VAL A 81 -16.11 -5.55 2.61
N PHE A 82 -15.85 -6.64 3.32
CA PHE A 82 -16.65 -7.84 3.15
C PHE A 82 -17.86 -7.78 4.08
N THR A 83 -18.94 -8.40 3.63
CA THR A 83 -20.18 -8.59 4.37
C THR A 83 -20.46 -10.08 4.52
N GLU A 84 -21.55 -10.41 5.19
CA GLU A 84 -22.04 -11.78 5.31
C GLU A 84 -22.19 -12.49 3.95
N PRO A 85 -21.93 -13.81 3.89
CA PRO A 85 -21.59 -14.72 5.00
C PRO A 85 -20.08 -14.78 5.32
N PHE A 86 -19.26 -13.88 4.79
CA PHE A 86 -17.80 -13.96 4.92
C PHE A 86 -17.27 -12.96 5.95
N ASP A 87 -16.53 -13.47 6.94
CA ASP A 87 -16.04 -12.72 8.09
C ASP A 87 -14.52 -12.84 8.33
N GLU A 88 -13.77 -13.43 7.37
CA GLU A 88 -12.31 -13.66 7.49
C GLU A 88 -11.44 -12.81 6.52
N PRO A 89 -11.60 -11.47 6.43
CA PRO A 89 -10.90 -10.64 5.44
C PRO A 89 -9.37 -10.63 5.60
N ILE A 90 -8.85 -10.90 6.80
CA ILE A 90 -7.41 -11.06 7.04
C ILE A 90 -6.92 -12.35 6.37
N SER A 91 -7.64 -13.45 6.53
CA SER A 91 -7.32 -14.74 5.89
C SER A 91 -7.31 -14.58 4.37
N TYR A 92 -8.31 -13.89 3.80
CA TYR A 92 -8.36 -13.56 2.36
C TYR A 92 -7.09 -12.87 1.86
N GLY A 93 -6.69 -11.77 2.51
CA GLY A 93 -5.45 -11.06 2.14
C GLY A 93 -4.19 -11.92 2.28
N ARG A 94 -4.14 -12.79 3.31
CA ARG A 94 -3.04 -13.75 3.49
C ARG A 94 -3.00 -14.78 2.38
N TYR A 95 -4.13 -15.30 1.91
CA TYR A 95 -4.17 -16.27 0.82
C TYR A 95 -3.65 -15.67 -0.50
N ILE A 96 -4.01 -14.43 -0.81
CA ILE A 96 -3.49 -13.72 -1.98
C ILE A 96 -1.98 -13.50 -1.87
N ALA A 97 -1.48 -13.02 -0.73
CA ALA A 97 -0.04 -12.85 -0.52
C ALA A 97 0.72 -14.19 -0.57
N ARG A 98 0.13 -15.27 -0.04
CA ARG A 98 0.68 -16.64 -0.15
C ARG A 98 0.78 -17.09 -1.60
N LEU A 99 -0.26 -16.88 -2.40
CA LEU A 99 -0.26 -17.22 -3.82
C LEU A 99 0.86 -16.45 -4.56
N ALA A 100 1.00 -15.16 -4.28
CA ALA A 100 2.08 -14.35 -4.83
C ALA A 100 3.47 -14.87 -4.45
N ASN A 101 3.70 -15.22 -3.18
CA ASN A 101 4.98 -15.79 -2.74
C ASN A 101 5.24 -17.19 -3.32
N PHE A 102 4.19 -17.99 -3.51
CA PHE A 102 4.30 -19.33 -4.08
C PHE A 102 4.81 -19.28 -5.52
N ILE A 103 4.25 -18.38 -6.35
CA ILE A 103 4.60 -18.20 -7.76
C ILE A 103 5.89 -17.40 -7.91
N GLY A 104 6.00 -16.27 -7.20
CA GLY A 104 7.13 -15.35 -7.32
C GLY A 104 8.37 -15.75 -6.53
N LYS A 105 8.27 -16.71 -5.60
CA LYS A 105 9.31 -17.02 -4.59
C LYS A 105 9.77 -15.78 -3.81
N GLY A 106 8.86 -14.84 -3.60
CA GLY A 106 9.12 -13.52 -3.04
C GLY A 106 8.11 -12.50 -3.56
N VAL A 107 8.56 -11.25 -3.74
CA VAL A 107 7.78 -10.18 -4.38
C VAL A 107 7.88 -10.31 -5.89
N ILE A 108 6.75 -10.17 -6.59
CA ILE A 108 6.69 -10.16 -8.04
C ILE A 108 6.85 -8.72 -8.53
N VAL A 109 7.66 -8.50 -9.58
CA VAL A 109 7.71 -7.24 -10.33
C VAL A 109 7.24 -7.47 -11.77
N GLN A 110 6.43 -6.54 -12.28
CA GLN A 110 5.97 -6.55 -13.67
C GLN A 110 5.97 -5.14 -14.23
N ARG A 111 6.38 -4.98 -15.50
CA ARG A 111 6.18 -3.73 -16.21
C ARG A 111 4.70 -3.56 -16.55
N LEU A 112 4.17 -2.37 -16.32
CA LEU A 112 2.80 -2.01 -16.67
C LEU A 112 2.48 -2.33 -18.13
N GLY A 113 3.40 -2.05 -19.05
CA GLY A 113 3.21 -2.35 -20.47
C GLY A 113 3.22 -3.84 -20.81
N ASP A 114 3.85 -4.70 -20.01
CA ASP A 114 3.75 -6.15 -20.18
C ASP A 114 2.42 -6.65 -19.64
N LEU A 115 1.96 -6.13 -18.50
CA LEU A 115 0.62 -6.40 -17.95
C LEU A 115 -0.49 -6.03 -18.95
N GLN A 116 -0.44 -4.81 -19.50
CA GLN A 116 -1.39 -4.34 -20.53
C GLN A 116 -1.38 -5.20 -21.80
N ALA A 117 -0.23 -5.77 -22.14
CA ALA A 117 -0.09 -6.67 -23.28
C ALA A 117 -0.46 -8.13 -22.94
N GLY A 118 -0.98 -8.42 -21.75
CA GLY A 118 -1.38 -9.76 -21.32
C GLY A 118 -0.21 -10.74 -21.24
N ARG A 119 0.99 -10.26 -20.87
CA ARG A 119 2.18 -11.11 -20.78
C ARG A 119 2.99 -10.86 -19.52
N ARG A 120 3.72 -11.89 -19.12
CA ARG A 120 4.71 -11.80 -18.05
C ARG A 120 5.88 -10.87 -18.39
N SER A 121 6.43 -10.21 -17.39
CA SER A 121 7.78 -9.65 -17.48
C SER A 121 8.85 -10.74 -17.31
N THR A 122 10.01 -10.51 -17.90
CA THR A 122 11.23 -11.34 -17.77
C THR A 122 12.39 -10.46 -17.33
N PRO A 123 13.50 -11.01 -16.81
CA PRO A 123 14.68 -10.23 -16.45
C PRO A 123 15.16 -9.30 -17.57
N GLU A 124 15.17 -9.78 -18.82
CA GLU A 124 15.61 -8.99 -19.99
C GLU A 124 14.64 -7.84 -20.29
N ARG A 125 13.33 -8.05 -20.07
CA ARG A 125 12.31 -7.00 -20.27
C ARG A 125 12.38 -5.93 -19.19
N ILE A 126 12.64 -6.32 -17.94
CA ILE A 126 12.89 -5.37 -16.85
C ILE A 126 14.15 -4.55 -17.15
N ALA A 127 15.26 -5.22 -17.50
CA ALA A 127 16.54 -4.56 -17.76
C ALA A 127 16.51 -3.56 -18.94
N LYS A 128 15.67 -3.83 -19.96
CA LYS A 128 15.42 -2.92 -21.10
C LYS A 128 14.43 -1.77 -20.76
N GLY A 129 13.91 -1.74 -19.53
CA GLY A 129 13.01 -0.69 -19.05
C GLY A 129 13.74 0.64 -18.82
N ARG A 130 13.02 1.75 -18.89
CA ARG A 130 13.56 3.07 -18.51
C ARG A 130 13.55 3.31 -17.01
N VAL A 131 12.67 2.62 -16.28
CA VAL A 131 12.64 2.61 -14.81
C VAL A 131 13.42 1.39 -14.36
N GLN A 132 14.51 1.62 -13.63
CA GLN A 132 15.25 0.53 -13.02
C GLN A 132 14.67 0.24 -11.63
N PRO A 133 14.37 -1.03 -11.31
CA PRO A 133 13.76 -1.38 -10.03
C PRO A 133 14.70 -1.00 -8.89
N THR A 134 14.23 -0.33 -7.84
CA THR A 134 15.05 -0.17 -6.63
C THR A 134 15.13 -1.49 -5.86
N LEU A 135 14.05 -2.27 -5.86
CA LEU A 135 14.03 -3.61 -5.26
C LEU A 135 14.67 -4.63 -6.20
N LYS A 136 15.97 -4.89 -6.02
CA LYS A 136 16.78 -5.72 -6.94
C LYS A 136 16.45 -7.20 -6.91
N ASP A 137 15.93 -7.69 -5.79
CA ASP A 137 15.63 -9.11 -5.57
C ASP A 137 14.15 -9.46 -5.78
N ALA A 138 13.39 -8.59 -6.45
CA ALA A 138 12.04 -8.89 -6.92
C ALA A 138 12.09 -9.79 -8.17
N THR A 139 11.18 -10.76 -8.23
CA THR A 139 11.11 -11.73 -9.32
C THR A 139 10.24 -11.22 -10.47
N PRO A 140 10.77 -11.10 -11.71
CA PRO A 140 9.94 -10.76 -12.86
C PRO A 140 8.84 -11.79 -13.11
N GLY A 141 7.59 -11.36 -13.15
CA GLY A 141 6.45 -12.25 -13.26
C GLY A 141 5.21 -11.62 -13.88
N ASP A 142 4.06 -12.18 -13.53
CA ASP A 142 2.75 -11.71 -14.00
C ASP A 142 1.79 -11.63 -12.82
N LEU A 143 1.39 -10.39 -12.49
CA LEU A 143 0.52 -10.08 -11.36
C LEU A 143 -0.92 -10.53 -11.61
N SER A 144 -1.33 -10.75 -12.87
CA SER A 144 -2.68 -11.21 -13.20
C SER A 144 -2.98 -12.64 -12.71
N PHE A 145 -1.95 -13.45 -12.43
CA PHE A 145 -2.13 -14.76 -11.80
C PHE A 145 -2.44 -14.70 -10.30
N VAL A 146 -2.18 -13.56 -9.64
CA VAL A 146 -2.22 -13.48 -8.16
C VAL A 146 -3.20 -12.42 -7.66
N ILE A 147 -3.35 -11.32 -8.39
CA ILE A 147 -4.30 -10.26 -8.06
C ILE A 147 -5.63 -10.56 -8.74
N PRO A 148 -6.74 -10.74 -7.98
CA PRO A 148 -8.06 -10.93 -8.56
C PRO A 148 -8.42 -9.83 -9.56
N TYR A 149 -9.15 -10.21 -10.62
CA TYR A 149 -9.48 -9.33 -11.73
C TYR A 149 -10.11 -7.99 -11.31
N ARG A 150 -10.97 -8.02 -10.29
CA ARG A 150 -11.62 -6.82 -9.72
C ARG A 150 -10.58 -5.77 -9.30
N TYR A 151 -9.72 -6.13 -8.36
CA TYR A 151 -8.62 -5.27 -7.90
C TYR A 151 -7.70 -4.80 -9.03
N LEU A 152 -7.35 -5.71 -9.94
CA LEU A 152 -6.46 -5.37 -11.05
C LEU A 152 -7.11 -4.34 -11.97
N SER A 153 -8.41 -4.50 -12.28
CA SER A 153 -9.19 -3.54 -13.07
C SER A 153 -9.24 -2.17 -12.40
N ASP A 154 -9.49 -2.11 -11.09
CA ASP A 154 -9.57 -0.86 -10.33
C ASP A 154 -8.22 -0.13 -10.32
N ILE A 155 -7.13 -0.86 -10.12
CA ILE A 155 -5.76 -0.35 -10.15
C ILE A 155 -5.44 0.23 -11.53
N MET A 156 -5.83 -0.47 -12.61
CA MET A 156 -5.60 0.01 -13.98
C MET A 156 -6.38 1.30 -14.25
N GLU A 157 -7.65 1.40 -13.85
CA GLU A 157 -8.45 2.62 -13.99
C GLU A 157 -7.86 3.79 -13.17
N MET A 158 -7.36 3.52 -11.97
CA MET A 158 -6.68 4.52 -11.16
C MET A 158 -5.37 4.99 -11.81
N ILE A 159 -4.60 4.09 -12.43
CA ILE A 159 -3.39 4.46 -13.20
C ILE A 159 -3.76 5.38 -14.37
N ASP A 160 -4.83 5.06 -15.11
CA ASP A 160 -5.32 5.90 -16.21
C ASP A 160 -5.79 7.28 -15.72
N ALA A 161 -6.42 7.34 -14.54
CA ALA A 161 -6.85 8.59 -13.93
C ALA A 161 -5.65 9.42 -13.45
N LEU A 162 -4.67 8.79 -12.80
CA LEU A 162 -3.44 9.43 -12.33
C LEU A 162 -2.64 10.03 -13.48
N ASP A 163 -2.60 9.36 -14.64
CA ASP A 163 -1.84 9.85 -15.80
C ASP A 163 -2.34 11.22 -16.31
N LYS A 164 -3.62 11.56 -16.08
CA LYS A 164 -4.17 12.87 -16.45
C LYS A 164 -3.62 14.01 -15.59
N ILE A 165 -3.24 13.73 -14.34
CA ILE A 165 -2.71 14.72 -13.41
C ILE A 165 -1.20 14.59 -13.19
N ALA A 166 -0.61 13.45 -13.54
CA ALA A 166 0.82 13.17 -13.53
C ALA A 166 1.21 12.39 -14.79
N PRO A 167 1.30 13.07 -15.96
CA PRO A 167 1.57 12.43 -17.23
C PRO A 167 2.87 11.62 -17.21
N GLY A 168 2.77 10.34 -17.56
CA GLY A 168 3.86 9.37 -17.53
C GLY A 168 3.71 8.29 -16.46
N VAL A 169 2.73 8.39 -15.57
CA VAL A 169 2.37 7.31 -14.63
C VAL A 169 1.94 6.06 -15.40
N ASN A 170 1.16 6.22 -16.48
CA ASN A 170 0.71 5.11 -17.34
C ASN A 170 1.73 4.76 -18.44
N SER A 171 3.03 4.88 -18.13
CA SER A 171 4.09 4.48 -19.05
C SER A 171 4.24 2.97 -19.09
N LYS A 172 4.51 2.41 -20.28
CA LYS A 172 4.91 0.98 -20.44
C LYS A 172 6.18 0.57 -19.65
N HIS A 173 6.88 1.55 -19.08
CA HIS A 173 8.08 1.36 -18.27
C HIS A 173 7.81 1.45 -16.77
N THR A 174 6.62 1.91 -16.34
CA THR A 174 6.19 1.87 -14.94
C THR A 174 6.29 0.45 -14.41
N LEU A 175 6.82 0.30 -13.20
CA LEU A 175 6.94 -0.99 -12.54
C LEU A 175 5.84 -1.14 -11.49
N LEU A 176 5.22 -2.31 -11.49
CA LEU A 176 4.24 -2.73 -10.51
C LEU A 176 4.83 -3.88 -9.70
N TYR A 177 4.74 -3.78 -8.37
CA TYR A 177 5.20 -4.80 -7.45
C TYR A 177 4.01 -5.34 -6.67
N GLY A 178 3.97 -6.66 -6.50
CA GLY A 178 2.86 -7.27 -5.78
C GLY A 178 3.24 -8.44 -4.89
N VAL A 179 2.41 -8.74 -3.89
CA VAL A 179 1.16 -8.01 -3.57
C VAL A 179 1.41 -7.07 -2.39
N GLU A 180 0.91 -5.83 -2.48
CA GLU A 180 0.83 -4.96 -1.32
C GLU A 180 -0.48 -5.21 -0.60
N VAL A 181 -0.41 -5.74 0.62
CA VAL A 181 -1.58 -6.06 1.44
C VAL A 181 -1.47 -5.29 2.74
N LYS A 182 -2.52 -4.58 3.13
CA LYS A 182 -2.62 -3.97 4.46
C LYS A 182 -3.76 -4.65 5.23
N PHE A 183 -3.37 -5.33 6.30
CA PHE A 183 -4.28 -5.96 7.23
C PHE A 183 -4.79 -4.88 8.17
N TYR A 184 -6.08 -4.58 8.09
CA TYR A 184 -6.67 -3.64 9.04
C TYR A 184 -6.70 -4.24 10.43
N SER A 185 -6.36 -3.41 11.40
CA SER A 185 -6.46 -3.71 12.81
C SER A 185 -7.92 -3.92 13.23
N MET A 186 -8.09 -4.67 14.29
CA MET A 186 -9.35 -4.71 15.03
C MET A 186 -9.66 -3.29 15.52
N GLN A 187 -10.86 -2.79 15.26
CA GLN A 187 -11.30 -1.51 15.80
C GLN A 187 -11.94 -1.79 17.16
N LEU A 188 -11.22 -1.48 18.23
CA LEU A 188 -11.73 -1.66 19.58
C LEU A 188 -12.83 -0.64 19.86
N THR A 189 -13.84 -1.05 20.62
CA THR A 189 -14.82 -0.13 21.21
C THR A 189 -14.10 0.66 22.31
N LEU A 190 -13.98 1.97 22.13
CA LEU A 190 -13.28 2.86 23.04
C LEU A 190 -14.13 4.05 23.43
N THR A 191 -13.96 4.54 24.65
CA THR A 191 -14.53 5.81 25.09
C THR A 191 -13.83 6.99 24.40
N ARG A 192 -14.36 8.21 24.58
CA ARG A 192 -13.71 9.45 24.09
C ARG A 192 -12.29 9.66 24.62
N ASN A 193 -11.95 9.01 25.73
CA ASN A 193 -10.62 9.07 26.35
C ASN A 193 -9.75 7.85 26.03
N LEU A 194 -10.14 7.04 25.05
CA LEU A 194 -9.41 5.84 24.58
C LEU A 194 -9.34 4.71 25.62
N GLU A 195 -10.28 4.69 26.55
CA GLU A 195 -10.46 3.58 27.50
C GLU A 195 -11.31 2.48 26.85
N THR A 196 -10.93 1.23 27.07
CA THR A 196 -11.70 0.06 26.65
C THR A 196 -12.91 -0.17 27.56
N GLU A 197 -13.71 -1.20 27.27
CA GLU A 197 -14.78 -1.66 28.16
C GLU A 197 -14.25 -2.19 29.51
N VAL A 198 -12.96 -2.54 29.57
CA VAL A 198 -12.28 -2.90 30.82
C VAL A 198 -11.78 -1.62 31.50
N LYS A 199 -12.31 -1.36 32.70
CA LYS A 199 -11.95 -0.17 33.50
C LYS A 199 -10.43 -0.10 33.72
N ASN A 200 -9.88 1.09 33.54
CA ASN A 200 -8.46 1.43 33.62
C ASN A 200 -7.56 0.72 32.59
N LEU A 201 -8.12 0.08 31.56
CA LEU A 201 -7.38 -0.42 30.41
C LEU A 201 -7.58 0.52 29.22
N PHE A 202 -6.50 1.13 28.76
CA PHE A 202 -6.49 2.06 27.63
C PHE A 202 -5.84 1.40 26.41
N ALA A 203 -6.36 1.69 25.22
CA ALA A 203 -5.80 1.21 23.97
C ALA A 203 -5.60 2.39 23.01
N VAL A 204 -4.39 2.50 22.46
CA VAL A 204 -3.96 3.65 21.65
C VAL A 204 -3.24 3.19 20.39
N GLY A 205 -3.05 4.11 19.45
CA GLY A 205 -2.29 3.87 18.23
C GLY A 205 -2.98 2.99 17.20
N ASP A 206 -2.21 2.60 16.19
CA ASP A 206 -2.71 1.87 15.02
C ASP A 206 -3.19 0.46 15.41
N GLY A 207 -2.56 -0.17 16.40
CA GLY A 207 -2.94 -1.52 16.86
C GLY A 207 -4.36 -1.60 17.44
N ALA A 208 -4.83 -0.50 18.04
CA ALA A 208 -6.18 -0.38 18.58
C ALA A 208 -7.22 0.08 17.54
N GLY A 209 -6.78 0.39 16.31
CA GLY A 209 -7.62 0.97 15.27
C GLY A 209 -7.95 2.45 15.46
N VAL A 210 -7.26 3.15 16.35
CA VAL A 210 -7.48 4.59 16.65
C VAL A 210 -6.87 5.49 15.57
N SER A 211 -5.74 5.07 15.01
CA SER A 211 -4.96 5.84 14.04
C SER A 211 -4.47 4.97 12.89
N ARG A 212 -3.88 5.63 11.89
CA ARG A 212 -3.25 4.99 10.70
C ARG A 212 -2.02 5.76 10.25
N GLY A 213 -1.28 6.33 11.19
CA GLY A 213 -0.23 7.30 10.92
C GLY A 213 0.52 7.70 12.18
N LEU A 214 1.81 7.99 12.02
CA LEU A 214 2.72 8.24 13.14
C LEU A 214 2.21 9.34 14.07
N ILE A 215 1.79 10.48 13.50
CA ILE A 215 1.35 11.65 14.27
C ILE A 215 0.08 11.32 15.06
N GLN A 216 -0.92 10.72 14.43
CA GLN A 216 -2.17 10.36 15.09
C GLN A 216 -1.94 9.27 16.16
N ALA A 217 -1.07 8.30 15.91
CA ALA A 217 -0.69 7.28 16.88
C ALA A 217 -0.05 7.92 18.12
N SER A 218 0.93 8.80 17.92
CA SER A 218 1.56 9.54 19.02
C SER A 218 0.56 10.41 19.79
N ALA A 219 -0.31 11.14 19.09
CA ALA A 219 -1.34 11.97 19.72
C ALA A 219 -2.31 11.15 20.58
N SER A 220 -2.72 9.96 20.11
CA SER A 220 -3.59 9.06 20.87
C SER A 220 -2.94 8.60 22.18
N GLY A 221 -1.63 8.33 22.18
CA GLY A 221 -0.87 8.01 23.40
C GLY A 221 -0.89 9.16 24.40
N VAL A 222 -0.69 10.39 23.94
CA VAL A 222 -0.76 11.60 24.80
C VAL A 222 -2.15 11.79 25.39
N MET A 223 -3.22 11.54 24.62
CA MET A 223 -4.59 11.64 25.10
C MET A 223 -4.87 10.67 26.24
N ALA A 224 -4.54 9.38 26.06
CA ALA A 224 -4.73 8.38 27.11
C ALA A 224 -3.89 8.69 28.35
N ALA A 225 -2.62 9.09 28.17
CA ALA A 225 -1.74 9.44 29.28
C ALA A 225 -2.27 10.61 30.12
N ARG A 226 -2.85 11.63 29.49
CA ARG A 226 -3.47 12.77 30.20
C ARG A 226 -4.68 12.35 31.02
N GLU A 227 -5.52 11.47 30.50
CA GLU A 227 -6.66 10.94 31.25
C GLU A 227 -6.21 10.09 32.44
N ILE A 228 -5.20 9.23 32.26
CA ILE A 228 -4.62 8.43 33.35
C ILE A 228 -4.08 9.35 34.44
N ALA A 229 -3.30 10.37 34.08
CA ALA A 229 -2.75 11.33 35.03
C ALA A 229 -3.84 12.07 35.82
N LYS A 230 -4.93 12.48 35.15
CA LYS A 230 -6.07 13.14 35.79
C LYS A 230 -6.75 12.25 36.82
N ARG A 231 -6.87 10.95 36.57
CA ARG A 231 -7.49 9.99 37.51
C ARG A 231 -6.61 9.67 38.72
N LEU A 232 -5.28 9.69 38.54
CA LEU A 232 -4.33 9.46 39.64
C LEU A 232 -4.16 10.68 40.55
N ALA A 233 -4.52 11.87 40.07
CA ALA A 233 -4.48 13.12 40.84
C ALA A 233 -5.75 13.36 41.70
N LEU A 234 -6.73 12.44 41.63
CA LEU A 234 -7.96 12.42 42.41
C LEU A 234 -7.88 11.33 43.48
#